data_AF-A0A7C0WBW3-F1
#
_entry.id   AF-A0A7C0WBW3-F1
#
_cell.length_a   1.000
_cell.length_b   1.000
_cell.length_c   1.000
_cell.angle_alpha   90.00
_cell.angle_beta   90.00
_cell.angle_gamma   90.00
#
_symmetry.space_group_name_H-M   'P 1'
#
loop_
_entity.id
_entity.type
_entity.pdbx_description
1 polymer ?
#
loop_
_entity_poly.entity_id
_entity_poly.type
_entity_poly.pdbx_seq_one_letter_code
_entity_poly.pdbx_strand_id
1 'polypeptide(L)' 'SSTAVKEGIKSGLGISILSLKALDTELKTGMLTTLKIENLTMERSFYLIRDKRRNVSPLCRAMLDFLVSTSEN' A
#
# COMPACT_ATOMS: atom_id res chain seq x y z
N SER A 1 2.27 -7.39 -8.76
CA SER A 1 1.23 -7.91 -7.84
C SER A 1 1.93 -8.46 -6.61
N SER A 2 1.48 -8.13 -5.39
CA SER A 2 2.03 -8.71 -4.14
C SER A 2 1.38 -10.05 -3.78
N THR A 3 0.30 -10.45 -4.45
CA THR A 3 -0.47 -11.65 -4.12
C THR A 3 0.37 -12.93 -4.19
N ALA A 4 1.10 -13.15 -5.29
CA ALA A 4 1.93 -14.33 -5.44
C ALA A 4 3.02 -14.42 -4.36
N VAL A 5 3.59 -13.27 -3.97
CA VAL A 5 4.56 -13.19 -2.87
C VAL A 5 3.89 -13.56 -1.54
N LYS A 6 2.68 -13.02 -1.25
CA LYS A 6 1.93 -13.36 -0.04
C LYS A 6 1.60 -14.85 0.04
N GLU A 7 1.10 -15.44 -1.03
CA GLU A 7 0.76 -16.86 -1.06
C GLU A 7 2.01 -17.74 -0.93
N GLY A 8 3.14 -17.38 -1.58
CA GLY A 8 4.41 -18.07 -1.38
C GLY A 8 4.87 -18.07 0.08
N ILE A 9 4.79 -16.92 0.76
CA ILE A 9 5.15 -16.80 2.19
C ILE A 9 4.21 -17.67 3.05
N LYS A 10 2.90 -17.61 2.81
CA LYS A 10 1.90 -18.43 3.52
C LYS A 10 2.16 -19.94 3.34
N SER A 11 2.67 -20.34 2.18
CA SER A 11 3.10 -21.72 1.90
C SER A 11 4.50 -22.08 2.44
N GLY A 12 5.16 -21.17 3.17
CA GLY A 12 6.46 -21.43 3.79
C GLY A 12 7.67 -21.23 2.88
N LEU A 13 7.53 -20.54 1.75
CA LEU A 13 8.63 -20.33 0.79
C LEU A 13 9.74 -19.41 1.32
N GLY A 14 9.45 -18.55 2.31
CA GLY A 14 10.43 -17.64 2.90
C GLY A 14 9.82 -16.35 3.45
N ILE A 15 10.60 -15.26 3.43
CA ILE A 15 10.21 -13.93 3.90
C ILE A 15 10.36 -12.89 2.77
N SER A 16 9.62 -11.78 2.86
CA SER A 16 9.73 -10.66 1.92
C SER A 16 9.47 -9.33 2.60
N ILE A 17 10.00 -8.25 2.02
CA ILE A 17 9.65 -6.88 2.39
C ILE A 17 8.40 -6.48 1.61
N LEU A 18 7.32 -6.13 2.31
CA LEU A 18 6.03 -5.74 1.73
C LEU A 18 5.47 -4.51 2.44
N SER A 19 4.52 -3.85 1.77
CA SER A 19 3.73 -2.78 2.42
C SER A 19 2.94 -3.32 3.60
N LEU A 20 3.02 -2.69 4.77
CA LEU A 20 2.13 -2.99 5.90
C LEU A 20 0.65 -2.82 5.49
N LYS A 21 0.33 -1.82 4.67
CA LYS A 21 -1.03 -1.62 4.12
C LYS A 21 -1.52 -2.81 3.28
N ALA A 22 -0.63 -3.63 2.71
CA ALA A 22 -0.99 -4.80 1.91
C ALA A 22 -1.11 -6.11 2.71
N LEU A 23 -0.74 -6.08 4.00
CA LEU A 23 -0.74 -7.20 4.93
C LEU A 23 -1.80 -7.06 6.04
N ASP A 24 -2.66 -6.03 5.99
CA ASP A 24 -3.62 -5.72 7.06
C ASP A 24 -4.48 -6.95 7.45
N THR A 25 -5.01 -7.67 6.47
CA THR A 25 -5.79 -8.88 6.71
C THR A 25 -4.95 -9.99 7.34
N GLU A 26 -3.78 -10.30 6.76
CA GLU A 26 -2.93 -11.38 7.25
C GLU A 26 -2.38 -11.14 8.66
N LEU A 27 -2.13 -9.87 9.02
CA LEU A 27 -1.71 -9.48 10.35
C LEU A 27 -2.86 -9.58 11.35
N LYS A 28 -4.07 -9.13 10.97
CA LYS A 28 -5.28 -9.23 11.82
C LYS A 28 -5.69 -10.67 12.09
N THR A 29 -5.51 -11.57 11.12
CA THR A 29 -5.83 -12.99 11.28
C THR A 29 -4.71 -13.80 11.93
N GLY A 30 -3.53 -13.20 12.15
CA GLY A 30 -2.35 -13.90 12.66
C GLY A 30 -1.75 -14.90 11.67
N MET A 31 -2.14 -14.85 10.39
CA MET A 31 -1.65 -15.76 9.35
C MET A 31 -0.19 -15.49 9.01
N LEU A 32 0.24 -14.23 9.11
CA LEU A 32 1.63 -13.82 8.93
C LEU A 32 2.07 -12.96 10.12
N THR A 33 3.37 -12.97 10.39
CA THR A 33 4.00 -12.07 11.36
C THR A 33 4.93 -11.09 10.65
N THR A 34 5.21 -9.96 11.30
CA THR A 34 6.20 -8.99 10.79
C THR A 34 7.50 -9.09 11.56
N LEU A 35 8.61 -8.80 10.87
CA LEU A 35 9.93 -8.73 11.44
C LEU A 35 10.42 -7.28 11.35
N LYS A 36 10.89 -6.73 12.48
CA LYS A 36 11.52 -5.41 12.51
C LYS A 36 13.01 -5.57 12.18
N ILE A 37 13.49 -4.82 11.21
CA ILE A 37 14.91 -4.73 10.89
C ILE A 37 15.49 -3.56 11.70
N GLU A 38 16.48 -3.84 12.54
CA GLU A 38 17.14 -2.80 13.33
C GLU A 38 17.85 -1.79 12.43
N ASN A 39 17.78 -0.51 12.82
CA ASN A 39 18.44 0.60 12.12
C ASN A 39 18.04 0.79 10.63
N LEU A 40 16.89 0.27 10.22
CA LEU A 40 16.35 0.47 8.86
C LEU A 40 14.99 1.16 8.91
N THR A 41 14.93 2.38 8.38
CA THR A 41 13.68 3.10 8.13
C THR A 41 13.35 3.03 6.65
N MET A 42 12.15 2.54 6.32
CA MET A 42 11.64 2.50 4.95
C MET A 42 10.46 3.44 4.80
N GLU A 43 10.63 4.49 4.03
CA GLU A 43 9.57 5.43 3.69
C GLU A 43 9.06 5.16 2.27
N ARG A 44 7.74 5.28 2.07
CA ARG A 44 7.13 5.17 0.75
C ARG A 44 6.21 6.36 0.52
N SER A 45 6.54 7.17 -0.47
CA SER A 45 5.66 8.24 -0.95
C SER A 45 4.64 7.69 -1.93
N PHE A 46 3.36 8.05 -1.75
CA PHE A 46 2.30 7.83 -2.72
C PHE A 46 2.04 9.12 -3.50
N TYR A 47 1.85 9.03 -4.81
CA TYR A 47 1.70 10.19 -5.69
C TYR A 47 0.35 10.16 -6.42
N LEU A 48 -0.33 11.30 -6.43
CA LEU A 48 -1.52 11.53 -7.22
C LEU A 48 -1.14 12.19 -8.56
N ILE A 49 -1.06 11.39 -9.62
CA ILE A 49 -0.59 11.84 -10.94
C ILE A 49 -1.79 12.12 -11.84
N ARG A 50 -1.78 13.28 -12.52
CA ARG A 50 -2.78 13.67 -13.53
C ARG A 50 -2.13 14.38 -14.71
N ASP A 51 -2.72 14.22 -15.89
CA ASP A 51 -2.37 15.02 -17.06
C ASP A 51 -2.95 16.44 -16.92
N LYS A 52 -2.08 17.45 -16.91
CA LYS A 52 -2.47 18.86 -16.80
C LYS A 52 -3.21 19.38 -18.04
N ARG A 53 -3.10 18.69 -19.18
CA ARG A 53 -3.73 19.08 -20.47
C ARG A 53 -5.21 18.68 -20.53
N ARG A 54 -5.64 17.77 -19.66
CA ARG A 54 -7.03 17.27 -19.65
C ARG A 54 -7.90 18.13 -18.75
N ASN A 55 -9.08 18.51 -19.25
CA ASN A 55 -10.11 19.13 -18.43
C ASN A 55 -10.56 18.15 -17.33
N VAL A 56 -10.63 18.65 -16.10
CA VAL A 56 -11.09 17.88 -14.94
C VAL A 56 -12.60 18.00 -14.86
N SER A 57 -13.32 16.91 -15.05
CA SER A 57 -14.77 16.89 -14.84
C SER A 57 -15.11 17.15 -13.36
N PRO A 58 -16.32 17.63 -13.03
CA PRO A 58 -16.75 17.80 -11.65
C PRO A 58 -16.59 16.52 -10.82
N LEU A 59 -16.90 15.35 -11.40
CA LEU A 59 -16.73 14.05 -10.76
C LEU A 59 -15.26 13.73 -10.48
N CYS A 60 -14.37 13.97 -11.45
CA CYS A 60 -12.94 13.78 -11.23
C CYS A 60 -12.41 14.71 -10.13
N ARG A 61 -12.89 15.96 -10.06
CA ARG A 61 -12.49 16.89 -9.00
C ARG A 61 -12.94 16.39 -7.63
N ALA A 62 -14.18 15.96 -7.48
CA ALA A 62 -14.68 15.37 -6.24
C ALA A 62 -13.83 14.16 -5.80
N MET A 63 -13.41 13.31 -6.74
CA MET A 63 -12.52 12.18 -6.44
C MET A 63 -11.12 12.63 -6.02
N LEU A 64 -10.53 13.64 -6.68
CA LEU A 64 -9.24 14.20 -6.29
C LEU A 64 -9.31 14.79 -4.87
N ASP A 65 -10.35 15.58 -4.58
CA ASP A 65 -10.54 16.22 -3.28
C ASP A 65 -10.75 15.16 -2.18
N PHE A 66 -11.49 14.08 -2.47
CA PHE A 66 -11.64 12.94 -1.57
C PHE A 66 -10.31 12.23 -1.29
N LEU A 67 -9.50 11.96 -2.32
CA LEU A 67 -8.22 11.29 -2.15
C LEU A 67 -7.22 12.13 -1.35
N VAL A 68 -7.28 13.46 -1.50
CA VAL A 68 -6.45 14.40 -0.73
C VAL A 68 -6.94 14.56 0.71
N SER A 69 -8.26 14.56 0.95
CA SER A 69 -8.79 14.67 2.31
C SER A 69 -8.63 13.39 3.13
N THR A 70 -8.52 12.23 2.47
CA THR A 70 -8.37 10.91 3.10
C THR A 70 -6.95 10.36 3.04
N SER A 71 -5.98 11.11 2.52
CA SER A 71 -4.58 10.72 2.61
C SER A 71 -4.09 10.86 4.05
N GLU A 72 -3.93 9.74 4.74
CA GLU A 72 -3.24 9.68 6.03
C GLU A 72 -1.75 10.04 5.84
N ASN A 73 -1.23 10.92 6.70
CA ASN A 73 0.22 11.13 6.86
C ASN A 73 0.88 9.89 7.46
#